data_AF-A0A5B1BCZ7-F1
#
_entry.id   AF-A0A5B1BCZ7-F1
#
_cell.length_a   1.000
_cell.length_b   1.000
_cell.length_c   1.000
_cell.angle_alpha   90.00
_cell.angle_beta   90.00
_cell.angle_gamma   90.00
#
_symmetry.space_group_name_H-M   'P 1'
#
loop_
_entity.id
_entity.type
_entity.pdbx_description
1 polymer ?
#
loop_
_entity_poly.entity_id
_entity_poly.type
_entity_poly.pdbx_seq_one_letter_code
_entity_poly.pdbx_strand_id
1 'polypeptide(L)'
;MSSTASLAYAPMLPKKRLEVLFAELAQLAGQRNAIDGRIVQIVAEIDRDQLCGMTGARSVAALVAWKLGVSAGNAHTITTVAGRLTEFPRCAAGLREGRFSLDQV
;
A
#
# COMPACT_ATOMS: atom_id res chain seq x y z
N MET A 1 37.45 -29.35 -21.67
CA MET A 1 36.15 -29.74 -21.08
C MET A 1 36.13 -29.24 -19.65
N SER A 2 35.38 -28.18 -19.37
CA SER A 2 35.31 -27.56 -18.05
C SER A 2 34.10 -28.12 -17.31
N SER A 3 34.34 -28.90 -16.25
CA SER A 3 33.29 -29.38 -15.36
C SER A 3 32.65 -28.21 -14.63
N THR A 4 31.41 -27.89 -14.98
CA THR A 4 30.51 -27.14 -14.12
C THR A 4 30.24 -28.01 -12.89
N ALA A 5 30.84 -27.63 -11.76
CA ALA A 5 30.45 -28.18 -10.47
C ALA A 5 28.97 -27.83 -10.26
N SER A 6 28.12 -28.84 -10.35
CA SER A 6 26.72 -28.75 -9.91
C SER A 6 26.74 -28.36 -8.44
N LEU A 7 26.41 -27.10 -8.14
CA LEU A 7 26.16 -26.64 -6.78
C LEU A 7 24.98 -27.47 -6.26
N ALA A 8 25.31 -28.49 -5.46
CA ALA A 8 24.32 -29.32 -4.80
C ALA A 8 23.37 -28.41 -4.03
N TYR A 9 22.10 -28.39 -4.46
CA TYR A 9 21.02 -27.72 -3.76
C TYR A 9 20.77 -28.49 -2.47
N ALA A 10 21.49 -28.14 -1.40
CA ALA A 10 21.18 -28.64 -0.07
C ALA A 10 19.73 -28.20 0.25
N PRO A 11 18.82 -29.13 0.60
CA PRO A 11 17.45 -28.76 0.89
C PRO A 11 17.45 -27.79 2.08
N MET A 12 17.02 -26.55 1.82
CA MET A 12 16.81 -25.57 2.89
C MET A 12 15.85 -26.17 3.92
N LEU A 13 16.26 -26.20 5.19
CA LEU A 13 15.37 -26.56 6.28
C LEU A 13 14.09 -25.70 6.22
N PRO A 14 12.89 -26.25 6.43
CA PRO A 14 11.62 -25.50 6.31
C PRO A 14 11.62 -24.17 7.07
N LYS A 15 12.24 -24.12 8.26
CA LYS A 15 12.42 -22.89 9.04
C LYS A 15 13.22 -21.81 8.30
N LYS A 16 14.31 -22.19 7.63
CA LYS A 16 15.12 -21.25 6.84
C LYS A 16 14.38 -20.75 5.61
N ARG A 17 13.55 -21.57 4.98
CA ARG A 17 12.71 -21.11 3.88
C ARG A 17 11.65 -20.12 4.35
N LEU A 18 11.05 -20.37 5.51
CA LEU A 18 10.07 -19.46 6.11
C LEU A 18 10.69 -18.09 6.45
N GLU A 19 11.90 -18.06 7.00
CA GLU A 19 12.64 -16.80 7.28
C GLU A 19 12.81 -15.94 6.01
N VAL A 20 13.16 -16.56 4.87
CA VAL A 20 13.28 -15.87 3.58
C VAL A 20 11.93 -15.33 3.09
N LEU A 21 10.87 -16.14 3.19
CA LEU A 21 9.52 -15.73 2.77
C LEU A 21 8.99 -14.57 3.63
N PHE A 22 9.31 -14.53 4.93
CA PHE A 22 8.95 -13.40 5.78
C PHE A 22 9.69 -12.11 5.41
N ALA A 23 10.98 -12.21 5.06
CA ALA A 23 11.72 -11.05 4.57
C ALA A 23 11.12 -10.51 3.26
N GLU A 24 10.74 -11.41 2.34
CA GLU A 24 10.07 -11.05 1.08
C GLU A 24 8.70 -10.39 1.33
N LEU A 25 7.88 -10.97 2.20
CA LEU A 25 6.60 -10.38 2.61
C LEU A 25 6.77 -9.01 3.26
N ALA A 26 7.78 -8.82 4.12
CA ALA A 26 8.03 -7.53 4.76
C ALA A 26 8.41 -6.45 3.73
N GLN A 27 9.23 -6.81 2.73
CA GLN A 27 9.58 -5.90 1.64
C GLN A 27 8.35 -5.54 0.81
N LEU A 28 7.56 -6.53 0.39
CA LEU A 28 6.31 -6.30 -0.36
C LEU A 28 5.30 -5.47 0.44
N ALA A 29 5.19 -5.72 1.75
CA ALA A 29 4.32 -4.94 2.63
C ALA A 29 4.76 -3.48 2.69
N GLY A 30 6.06 -3.20 2.84
CA GLY A 30 6.59 -1.84 2.80
C GLY A 30 6.29 -1.12 1.49
N GLN A 31 6.42 -1.83 0.35
CA GLN A 31 6.06 -1.30 -0.97
C GLN A 31 4.56 -1.00 -1.08
N ARG A 32 3.70 -1.94 -0.67
CA ARG A 32 2.24 -1.75 -0.67
C ARG A 32 1.83 -0.55 0.20
N ASN A 33 2.40 -0.46 1.40
CA ASN A 33 2.15 0.64 2.33
C ASN A 33 2.54 2.00 1.73
N ALA A 34 3.68 2.09 1.04
CA ALA A 34 4.11 3.31 0.36
C ALA A 34 3.17 3.68 -0.81
N ILE A 35 2.68 2.68 -1.55
CA ILE A 35 1.66 2.85 -2.60
C ILE A 35 0.37 3.39 -2.00
N ASP A 36 -0.12 2.79 -0.92
CA ASP A 36 -1.32 3.26 -0.20
C ASP A 36 -1.15 4.70 0.29
N GLY A 37 0.04 5.04 0.82
CA GLY A 37 0.38 6.41 1.20
C GLY A 37 0.30 7.40 0.04
N ARG A 38 0.76 7.01 -1.15
CA ARG A 38 0.63 7.85 -2.36
C ARG A 38 -0.82 7.96 -2.83
N ILE A 39 -1.58 6.87 -2.76
CA ILE A 39 -3.03 6.88 -3.09
C ILE A 39 -3.76 7.87 -2.18
N VAL A 40 -3.53 7.82 -0.87
CA VAL A 40 -4.12 8.73 0.10
C VAL A 40 -3.82 10.20 -0.23
N GLN A 41 -2.59 10.53 -0.63
CA GLN A 41 -2.23 11.89 -1.06
C GLN A 41 -3.01 12.36 -2.29
N ILE A 42 -3.15 11.49 -3.30
CA ILE A 42 -3.93 11.78 -4.51
C ILE A 42 -5.41 11.98 -4.16
N VAL A 43 -5.96 11.12 -3.31
CA VAL A 43 -7.35 11.24 -2.85
C VAL A 43 -7.56 12.53 -2.05
N ALA A 44 -6.60 12.92 -1.21
CA ALA A 44 -6.67 14.16 -0.45
C ALA A 44 -6.65 15.41 -1.35
N GLU A 45 -5.94 15.34 -2.48
CA GLU A 45 -5.95 16.39 -3.50
C GLU A 45 -7.29 16.45 -4.24
N ILE A 46 -7.82 15.30 -4.67
CA ILE A 46 -9.14 15.21 -5.32
C ILE A 46 -10.24 15.80 -4.43
N ASP A 47 -10.21 15.51 -3.12
CA ASP A 47 -11.20 15.99 -2.17
C ASP A 47 -11.07 17.50 -1.90
N ARG A 48 -9.86 17.96 -1.55
CA ARG A 48 -9.57 19.38 -1.28
C ARG A 48 -9.90 20.29 -2.45
N ASP A 49 -9.53 19.87 -3.66
CA ASP A 49 -9.71 20.65 -4.88
C ASP A 49 -11.07 20.39 -5.53
N GLN A 50 -11.95 19.62 -4.87
CA GLN A 50 -13.32 19.29 -5.28
C GLN A 50 -13.43 18.67 -6.69
N LEU A 51 -12.40 17.93 -7.12
CA LEU A 51 -12.28 17.38 -8.47
C LEU A 51 -13.23 16.20 -8.75
N CYS A 52 -13.78 15.59 -7.69
CA CYS A 52 -14.68 14.44 -7.82
C CYS A 52 -15.88 14.73 -8.74
N GLY A 53 -16.40 15.96 -8.72
CA GLY A 53 -17.57 16.35 -9.54
C GLY A 53 -17.36 16.20 -11.04
N MET A 54 -16.10 16.27 -11.51
CA MET A 54 -15.75 16.11 -12.93
C MET A 54 -15.89 14.67 -13.43
N THR A 55 -16.05 13.70 -12.52
CA THR A 55 -16.05 12.26 -12.86
C THR A 55 -17.46 11.66 -12.95
N GLY A 56 -18.49 12.38 -12.48
CA GLY A 56 -19.83 11.83 -12.30
C GLY A 56 -19.99 10.90 -11.10
N ALA A 57 -18.95 10.67 -10.29
CA ALA A 57 -19.07 9.90 -9.07
C ALA A 57 -19.86 10.67 -8.00
N ARG A 58 -20.75 9.96 -7.29
CA ARG A 58 -21.60 10.53 -6.23
C ARG A 58 -20.83 10.97 -4.96
N SER A 59 -19.61 10.51 -4.78
CA SER A 59 -18.72 10.85 -3.67
C SER A 59 -17.28 10.42 -3.97
N VAL A 60 -16.31 11.01 -3.24
CA VAL A 60 -14.89 10.62 -3.35
C VAL A 60 -14.71 9.13 -3.02
N ALA A 61 -15.40 8.62 -1.99
CA ALA A 61 -15.30 7.20 -1.63
C ALA A 61 -15.85 6.29 -2.75
N ALA A 62 -16.94 6.69 -3.42
CA ALA A 62 -17.46 5.96 -4.58
C ALA A 62 -16.49 6.01 -5.76
N LEU A 63 -15.84 7.16 -6.00
CA LEU A 63 -14.79 7.31 -7.01
C LEU A 63 -13.60 6.37 -6.72
N VAL A 64 -13.12 6.34 -5.47
CA VAL A 64 -11.99 5.50 -5.03
C VAL A 64 -12.33 4.02 -5.19
N ALA A 65 -13.52 3.59 -4.73
CA ALA A 65 -13.98 2.22 -4.89
C ALA A 65 -14.00 1.79 -6.37
N TRP A 66 -14.53 2.65 -7.24
CA TRP A 66 -14.57 2.40 -8.68
C TRP A 66 -13.17 2.36 -9.32
N LYS A 67 -12.34 3.39 -9.10
CA LYS A 67 -11.05 3.53 -9.80
C LYS A 67 -10.00 2.55 -9.33
N LEU A 68 -10.02 2.16 -8.06
CA LEU A 68 -9.06 1.22 -7.49
C LEU A 68 -9.58 -0.22 -7.46
N GLY A 69 -10.86 -0.46 -7.77
CA GLY A 69 -11.46 -1.79 -7.71
C GLY A 69 -11.49 -2.38 -6.30
N VAL A 70 -11.64 -1.54 -5.28
CA VAL A 70 -11.62 -1.94 -3.86
C VAL A 70 -13.04 -1.96 -3.26
N SER A 71 -13.20 -2.69 -2.16
CA SER A 71 -14.48 -2.70 -1.43
C SER A 71 -14.86 -1.30 -0.94
N ALA A 72 -16.16 -1.08 -0.71
CA ALA A 72 -16.65 0.18 -0.16
C ALA A 72 -16.03 0.51 1.21
N GLY A 73 -15.82 -0.52 2.06
CA GLY A 73 -15.15 -0.35 3.34
C GLY A 73 -13.71 0.15 3.19
N ASN A 74 -12.93 -0.47 2.30
CA ASN A 74 -11.54 -0.04 2.07
C ASN A 74 -11.48 1.36 1.44
N ALA A 75 -12.35 1.66 0.48
CA ALA A 75 -12.45 3.01 -0.08
C ALA A 75 -12.78 4.05 0.99
N HIS A 76 -13.67 3.72 1.93
CA HIS A 76 -14.01 4.61 3.04
C HIS A 76 -12.81 4.87 3.96
N THR A 77 -12.04 3.83 4.31
CA THR A 77 -10.80 3.97 5.07
C THR A 77 -9.82 4.91 4.35
N ILE A 78 -9.56 4.69 3.07
CA ILE A 78 -8.67 5.54 2.26
C ILE A 78 -9.14 7.00 2.29
N THR A 79 -10.42 7.26 2.04
CA THR A 79 -10.95 8.63 2.05
C THR A 79 -10.92 9.29 3.42
N THR A 80 -11.11 8.50 4.49
CA THR A 80 -11.05 9.00 5.87
C THR A 80 -9.65 9.45 6.23
N VAL A 81 -8.64 8.64 5.90
CA VAL A 81 -7.24 8.99 6.11
C VAL A 81 -6.85 10.20 5.24
N ALA A 82 -7.32 10.26 3.99
CA ALA A 82 -7.06 11.36 3.08
C ALA A 82 -7.59 12.71 3.62
N GLY A 83 -8.81 12.74 4.14
CA GLY A 83 -9.42 13.95 4.70
C GLY A 83 -8.70 14.49 5.95
N ARG A 84 -7.94 13.65 6.64
CA ARG A 84 -7.22 13.99 7.89
C ARG A 84 -5.70 14.00 7.72
N LEU A 85 -5.22 13.93 6.48
CA LEU A 85 -3.81 13.71 6.19
C LEU A 85 -2.90 14.80 6.79
N THR A 86 -3.36 16.05 6.82
CA THR A 86 -2.64 17.20 7.37
C THR A 86 -2.69 17.29 8.89
N GLU A 87 -3.66 16.63 9.55
CA GLU A 87 -3.81 16.60 11.01
C GLU A 87 -2.70 15.74 11.67
N PHE A 88 -2.19 14.73 10.97
CA PHE A 88 -1.22 13.76 11.49
C PHE A 88 0.04 13.65 10.62
N PRO A 89 0.90 14.69 10.58
CA PRO A 89 2.03 14.74 9.65
C PRO A 89 3.05 13.60 9.83
N ARG A 90 3.23 13.09 11.06
CA ARG A 90 4.11 11.95 11.34
C ARG A 90 3.57 10.64 10.79
N CYS A 91 2.26 10.46 10.89
CA CYS A 91 1.55 9.31 10.35
C CYS A 91 1.57 9.33 8.82
N ALA A 92 1.28 10.49 8.22
CA ALA A 92 1.37 10.70 6.78
C ALA A 92 2.78 10.41 6.22
N ALA A 93 3.83 10.84 6.93
CA ALA A 93 5.20 10.53 6.55
C ALA A 93 5.50 9.03 6.65
N GLY A 94 5.03 8.36 7.71
CA GLY A 94 5.20 6.91 7.89
C GLY A 94 4.49 6.08 6.81
N LEU A 95 3.30 6.47 6.38
CA LEU A 95 2.61 5.88 5.23
C LEU A 95 3.43 6.05 3.95
N ARG A 96 3.85 7.28 3.63
CA ARG A 96 4.65 7.58 2.44
C ARG A 96 5.95 6.78 2.37
N GLU A 97 6.57 6.54 3.52
CA GLU A 97 7.82 5.76 3.64
C GLU A 97 7.59 4.25 3.70
N GLY A 98 6.34 3.79 3.64
CA GLY A 98 5.99 2.37 3.75
C GLY A 98 6.13 1.77 5.15
N ARG A 99 6.39 2.62 6.16
CA ARG A 99 6.59 2.20 7.56
C ARG A 99 5.28 1.87 8.27
N PHE A 100 4.16 2.47 7.84
CA PHE A 100 2.82 2.19 8.36
C PHE A 100 1.91 1.70 7.23
N SER A 101 1.10 0.69 7.50
CA SER A 101 -0.01 0.30 6.62
C SER A 101 -1.22 1.20 6.87
N LEU A 102 -2.14 1.28 5.90
CA LEU A 102 -3.38 2.05 6.04
C LEU A 102 -4.17 1.68 7.31
N ASP A 103 -4.19 0.39 7.68
CA ASP A 103 -4.89 -0.10 8.88
C ASP A 103 -4.28 0.35 10.22
N GLN A 104 -3.06 0.90 10.22
CA GLN A 104 -2.37 1.37 11.43
C GLN A 104 -2.60 2.86 11.70
N VAL A 105 -3.29 3.57 10.79
CA VAL A 105 -3.35 5.05 10.75
C VAL A 105 -4.78 5.54 10.82
#